data_AF-A0A923IHA5-F1
#
_entry.id   AF-A0A923IHA5-F1
#
_cell.length_a   1.000
_cell.length_b   1.000
_cell.length_c   1.000
_cell.angle_alpha   90.00
_cell.angle_beta   90.00
_cell.angle_gamma   90.00
#
_symmetry.space_group_name_H-M   'P 1'
#
loop_
_entity.id
_entity.type
_entity.pdbx_description
1 polymer ?
#
loop_
_entity_poly.entity_id
_entity_poly.type
_entity_poly.pdbx_seq_one_letter_code
_entity_poly.pdbx_strand_id
1 'polypeptide(L)' 'LVEQAGPISEPAARQQLLTVYYRSLGAASRQEAGKLFGWRPEDLERTFKVLFDHNILVDQVVLENSTVPIAALAELI' A
#
# COMPACT_ATOMS: atom_id res chain seq x y z
N LEU A 1 25.86 -7.79 -6.94
CA LEU A 1 24.55 -7.67 -6.22
C LEU A 1 23.45 -6.96 -7.02
N VAL A 2 23.70 -6.49 -8.25
CA VAL A 2 22.62 -6.10 -9.20
C VAL A 2 22.25 -7.25 -10.15
N GLU A 3 23.18 -8.17 -10.39
CA GLU A 3 23.07 -9.29 -11.34
C GLU A 3 22.06 -10.39 -10.94
N GLN A 4 21.43 -10.30 -9.76
CA GLN A 4 20.42 -11.26 -9.28
C GLN A 4 18.99 -10.71 -9.32
N ALA A 5 18.80 -9.43 -9.65
CA ALA A 5 17.47 -8.85 -9.78
C ALA A 5 16.87 -9.25 -11.14
N GLY A 6 16.17 -10.38 -11.16
CA GLY A 6 15.33 -10.75 -12.29
C GLY A 6 14.22 -9.71 -12.52
N PRO A 7 13.65 -9.62 -13.73
CA PRO A 7 12.54 -8.70 -14.00
C PRO A 7 11.35 -9.05 -13.11
N ILE A 8 10.83 -8.06 -12.40
CA ILE A 8 9.55 -8.18 -11.69
C ILE A 8 8.41 -7.79 -12.63
N SER A 9 7.24 -8.42 -12.45
CA SER A 9 6.04 -7.99 -13.15
C SER A 9 5.58 -6.62 -12.64
N GLU A 10 4.86 -5.87 -13.47
CA GLU A 10 4.32 -4.57 -13.06
C GLU A 10 3.41 -4.65 -11.81
N PRO A 11 2.52 -5.65 -11.66
CA PRO A 11 1.77 -5.82 -10.41
C PRO A 11 2.66 -6.05 -9.18
N ALA A 12 3.74 -6.83 -9.32
CA ALA A 12 4.69 -7.04 -8.24
C ALA A 12 5.43 -5.74 -7.89
N ALA A 13 5.81 -4.94 -8.89
CA ALA A 13 6.41 -3.62 -8.68
C ALA A 13 5.48 -2.69 -7.88
N ARG A 14 4.19 -2.65 -8.23
CA ARG A 14 3.21 -1.83 -7.52
C ARG A 14 3.03 -2.25 -6.07
N GLN A 15 2.97 -3.56 -5.80
CA GLN A 15 2.92 -4.09 -4.44
C GLN A 15 4.14 -3.65 -3.62
N GLN A 16 5.34 -3.74 -4.19
CA GLN A 16 6.57 -3.30 -3.53
C GLN A 16 6.56 -1.79 -3.26
N LEU A 17 6.21 -0.96 -4.26
CA LEU A 17 6.14 0.49 -4.12
C LEU A 17 5.18 0.92 -3.02
N LEU A 18 3.98 0.32 -2.99
CA LEU A 18 2.97 0.66 -2.01
C LEU A 18 3.39 0.16 -0.61
N THR A 19 4.00 -1.01 -0.51
CA THR A 19 4.55 -1.52 0.76
C THR A 19 5.63 -0.58 1.33
N VAL A 20 6.58 -0.13 0.50
CA VAL A 20 7.63 0.80 0.92
C VAL A 20 7.05 2.15 1.35
N TYR A 21 6.06 2.65 0.62
CA TYR A 21 5.35 3.88 0.97
C TYR A 21 4.70 3.78 2.35
N TYR A 22 3.92 2.74 2.62
CA TYR A 22 3.28 2.55 3.92
C TYR A 22 4.30 2.26 5.03
N ARG A 23 5.39 1.54 4.75
CA ARG A 23 6.52 1.38 5.70
C ARG A 23 7.16 2.70 6.12
N SER A 24 7.11 3.71 5.27
CA SER A 24 7.70 5.02 5.57
C SER A 24 6.75 5.93 6.35
N LEU A 25 5.43 5.79 6.17
CA LEU A 25 4.43 6.65 6.80
C LEU A 25 3.71 6.01 7.99
N GLY A 26 3.74 4.68 8.10
CA GLY A 26 2.93 3.90 9.03
C GLY A 26 1.48 3.76 8.58
N ALA A 27 0.80 4.87 8.30
CA ALA A 27 -0.58 4.89 7.83
C ALA A 27 -0.86 6.09 6.92
N ALA A 28 -1.78 5.91 5.97
CA ALA A 28 -2.18 6.92 4.99
C ALA A 28 -3.53 6.57 4.36
N SER A 29 -4.29 7.58 3.91
CA SER A 29 -5.54 7.31 3.19
C SER A 29 -5.25 6.67 1.82
N ARG A 30 -6.15 5.79 1.38
CA ARG A 30 -6.06 5.17 0.05
C ARG A 30 -6.11 6.22 -1.08
N GLN A 31 -6.81 7.33 -0.84
CA GLN A 31 -6.93 8.42 -1.80
C GLN A 31 -5.60 9.16 -1.99
N GLU A 32 -4.86 9.41 -0.91
CA GLU A 32 -3.53 10.04 -0.98
C GLU A 32 -2.55 9.17 -1.74
N ALA A 33 -2.54 7.85 -1.45
CA ALA A 33 -1.74 6.90 -2.22
C ALA A 33 -2.10 6.95 -3.71
N GLY A 34 -3.41 6.96 -4.05
CA GLY A 34 -3.86 7.07 -5.44
C GLY A 34 -3.42 8.36 -6.13
N LYS A 35 -3.50 9.50 -5.45
CA LYS A 35 -3.02 10.79 -5.97
C LYS A 35 -1.51 10.80 -6.19
N LEU A 36 -0.75 10.21 -5.26
CA LEU A 36 0.71 10.17 -5.33
C LEU A 36 1.20 9.31 -6.49
N PHE A 37 0.65 8.10 -6.62
CA PHE A 37 1.12 7.14 -7.62
C PHE A 37 0.51 7.35 -9.01
N GLY A 38 -0.65 8.01 -9.11
CA GLY A 38 -1.32 8.28 -10.38
C GLY A 38 -1.75 7.02 -11.15
N TRP A 39 -1.88 5.89 -10.46
CA TRP A 39 -2.31 4.64 -11.08
C TRP A 39 -3.80 4.65 -11.39
N ARG A 40 -4.18 3.79 -12.34
CA ARG A 40 -5.59 3.51 -12.61
C ARG A 40 -6.28 2.99 -11.34
N PRO A 41 -7.53 3.42 -11.04
CA PRO A 41 -8.23 2.99 -9.83
C PRO A 41 -8.28 1.48 -9.63
N GLU A 42 -8.50 0.72 -10.71
CA GLU A 42 -8.56 -0.74 -10.68
C GLU A 42 -7.21 -1.40 -10.34
N ASP A 43 -6.11 -0.79 -10.77
CA ASP A 43 -4.75 -1.27 -10.48
C ASP A 43 -4.41 -1.00 -9.01
N LEU A 44 -4.78 0.17 -8.51
CA LEU A 44 -4.59 0.56 -7.12
C LEU A 44 -5.42 -0.33 -6.18
N GLU A 45 -6.71 -0.53 -6.49
CA GLU A 45 -7.61 -1.36 -5.70
C GLU A 45 -7.17 -2.82 -5.69
N ARG A 46 -6.76 -3.37 -6.83
CA ARG A 46 -6.19 -4.73 -6.90
C ARG A 46 -4.92 -4.85 -6.06
N THR A 47 -4.06 -3.84 -6.08
CA THR A 47 -2.82 -3.83 -5.28
C THR A 47 -3.13 -3.79 -3.79
N PHE A 48 -4.01 -2.90 -3.33
CA PHE A 48 -4.47 -2.86 -1.94
C PHE A 48 -5.07 -4.18 -1.50
N LYS A 49 -5.96 -4.77 -2.31
CA LYS A 49 -6.57 -6.06 -2.02
C LYS A 49 -5.52 -7.14 -1.72
N VAL A 50 -4.49 -7.26 -2.57
CA VAL A 50 -3.42 -8.23 -2.36
C VAL A 50 -2.65 -7.96 -1.05
N LEU A 51 -2.39 -6.70 -0.73
CA LEU A 51 -1.67 -6.35 0.51
C LEU A 51 -2.50 -6.57 1.77
N PHE A 52 -3.83 -6.39 1.70
CA PHE A 52 -4.75 -6.75 2.77
C PHE A 52 -4.87 -8.26 2.93
N ASP A 53 -5.05 -9.00 1.82
CA ASP A 53 -5.16 -10.45 1.83
C ASP A 53 -3.89 -11.12 2.39
N HIS A 54 -2.71 -10.50 2.21
CA HIS A 54 -1.43 -10.95 2.77
C HIS A 54 -1.11 -10.36 4.16
N ASN A 55 -2.03 -9.63 4.79
CA ASN A 55 -1.84 -9.00 6.10
C ASN A 55 -0.58 -8.10 6.17
N ILE A 56 -0.24 -7.44 5.07
CA ILE A 56 0.82 -6.43 5.02
C ILE A 56 0.23 -5.08 5.46
N LEU A 57 -0.99 -4.80 4.99
CA LEU A 57 -1.78 -3.65 5.40
C LEU A 57 -3.06 -4.12 6.08
N VAL A 58 -3.63 -3.24 6.90
CA VAL A 58 -4.97 -3.36 7.47
C VAL A 58 -5.79 -2.16 6.98
N ASP A 59 -7.02 -2.42 6.57
CA ASP A 59 -7.95 -1.35 6.17
C ASP A 59 -8.81 -0.90 7.37
N GLN A 60 -9.45 0.25 7.22
CA GLN A 60 -10.42 0.79 8.18
C GLN A 60 -9.86 1.13 9.57
N VAL A 61 -8.59 1.50 9.67
CA VAL A 61 -8.03 2.02 10.93
C VAL A 61 -8.57 3.43 11.17
N VAL A 62 -9.15 3.65 12.35
CA VAL A 62 -9.60 4.96 12.80
C VAL A 62 -8.56 5.51 13.76
N LEU A 63 -7.88 6.59 13.37
CA LEU A 63 -6.98 7.31 14.26
C LEU A 63 -7.78 8.26 15.15
N GLU A 64 -7.32 8.50 16.39
CA GLU A 64 -8.01 9.40 17.34
C GLU A 64 -8.28 10.80 16.77
N ASN A 65 -7.42 11.26 15.85
CA ASN A 65 -7.51 12.59 15.22
C ASN A 65 -8.10 12.57 13.80
N SER A 66 -8.62 11.44 13.31
CA SER A 66 -9.21 11.30 11.98
C SER A 66 -10.58 10.62 12.03
N THR A 67 -11.56 11.23 11.39
CA THR A 67 -12.90 10.65 11.20
C THR A 67 -13.00 9.76 9.96
N VAL A 68 -11.96 9.73 9.13
CA VAL A 68 -11.92 8.93 7.90
C VAL A 68 -11.07 7.68 8.14
N PRO A 69 -11.58 6.48 7.81
CA PRO A 69 -10.80 5.26 7.92
C PRO A 69 -9.61 5.28 6.96
N ILE A 70 -8.44 4.88 7.45
CA ILE A 70 -7.20 4.84 6.67
C ILE A 70 -6.68 3.41 6.56
N ALA A 71 -5.79 3.20 5.58
CA ALA A 71 -4.99 2.00 5.55
C ALA A 71 -3.75 2.21 6.43
N ALA A 72 -3.33 1.16 7.14
CA ALA A 72 -2.15 1.18 8.00
C ALA A 72 -1.31 -0.09 7.78
N LEU A 73 -0.02 -0.03 8.12
CA LEU A 73 0.81 -1.20 8.25
C LEU A 73 0.28 -2.13 9.33
N ALA A 74 0.13 -3.41 9.00
CA ALA A 74 -0.35 -4.41 9.95
C ALA A 74 0.56 -4.57 11.18
N GLU A 75 1.86 -4.35 11.04
CA GLU A 75 2.83 -4.49 12.14
C GLU A 75 2.77 -3.38 13.20
N LEU A 76 2.02 -2.30 12.92
CA LEU A 76 1.88 -1.14 13.82
C LEU A 76 0.51 -1.09 14.54
N ILE A 77 -0.36 -2.07 14.26
CA ILE A 77 -1.72 -2.16 14.82
C ILE A 77 -1.79 -3.31 15.83
#